data_AF-A0A6D2WDW8-F1
#
_entry.id   AF-A0A6D2WDW8-F1
#
_cell.length_a   1.000
_cell.length_b   1.000
_cell.length_c   1.000
_cell.angle_alpha   90.00
_cell.angle_beta   90.00
_cell.angle_gamma   90.00
#
_symmetry.space_group_name_H-M   'P 1'
#
loop_
_entity.id
_entity.type
_entity.pdbx_description
1 polymer ?
#
loop_
_entity_poly.entity_id
_entity_poly.type
_entity_poly.pdbx_seq_one_letter_code
_entity_poly.pdbx_strand_id
1 'polypeptide(L)'
;MVIVTPQDRKNSVWTQDGPSAQILQQLVVLAAEALPMLEKQLMDPRGPGDIRTVFRPPLDIYDVLIRLSPRHIPRHRQAVDSPAASFCRGLLSQPGPSSLMPVLGYDPPQLYLTQLREAFGDLALFFYDQHGGEVIGVLWKPTSFQPQPFKASSTKGRMVMSRGGELVMVPNVEAILEDFAVLGEGLVQTVEARSERWTV
;
A
#
# COMPACT_ATOMS: atom_id res chain seq x y z
N MET A 1 4.52 15.36 -13.57
CA MET A 1 3.42 15.50 -14.57
C MET A 1 3.07 16.98 -14.64
N VAL A 2 2.55 17.48 -15.77
CA VAL A 2 2.03 18.84 -15.87
C VAL A 2 0.68 18.76 -16.57
N ILE A 3 -0.38 19.24 -15.92
CA ILE A 3 -1.70 19.40 -16.51
C ILE A 3 -1.95 20.90 -16.64
N VAL A 4 -2.19 21.36 -17.87
CA VAL A 4 -2.50 22.77 -18.16
C VAL A 4 -3.92 22.85 -18.66
N THR A 5 -4.73 23.71 -18.04
CA THR A 5 -6.11 23.98 -18.46
C THR A 5 -6.30 25.48 -18.73
N PRO A 6 -7.38 25.91 -19.41
CA PRO A 6 -7.68 27.34 -19.58
C PRO A 6 -7.80 28.09 -18.25
N GLN A 7 -8.20 27.39 -17.19
CA GLN A 7 -8.31 27.84 -15.80
C GLN A 7 -6.94 27.83 -15.09
N ASP A 8 -6.20 26.72 -15.18
CA ASP A 8 -4.90 26.50 -14.54
C ASP A 8 -3.75 26.59 -15.56
N ARG A 9 -3.34 27.82 -15.90
CA ARG A 9 -2.35 28.08 -16.97
C ARG A 9 -0.88 28.10 -16.53
N LYS A 10 -0.60 28.27 -15.24
CA LYS A 10 0.76 28.55 -14.72
C LYS A 10 1.26 27.51 -13.74
N ASN A 11 0.40 27.06 -12.84
CA ASN A 11 0.72 26.08 -11.81
C ASN A 11 -0.10 24.82 -12.08
N SER A 12 0.55 23.66 -12.11
CA SER A 12 -0.15 22.37 -12.17
C SER A 12 -0.61 22.00 -10.75
N VAL A 13 -1.61 22.72 -10.24
CA VAL A 13 -2.09 22.66 -8.84
C VAL A 13 -2.36 21.22 -8.40
N TRP A 14 -3.00 20.44 -9.28
CA TRP A 14 -3.35 19.03 -9.08
C TRP A 14 -2.17 18.06 -9.06
N THR A 15 -0.96 18.50 -9.42
CA THR A 15 0.23 17.63 -9.52
C THR A 15 1.47 18.23 -8.85
N GLN A 16 1.30 19.19 -7.95
CA GLN A 16 2.40 19.88 -7.29
C GLN A 16 3.08 18.98 -6.23
N ASP A 17 2.27 18.35 -5.37
CA ASP A 17 2.77 17.50 -4.27
C ASP A 17 3.02 16.03 -4.69
N GLY A 18 2.55 15.64 -5.87
CA GLY A 18 2.76 14.31 -6.44
C GLY A 18 2.07 14.12 -7.80
N PRO A 19 2.21 12.95 -8.45
CA PRO A 19 3.02 11.80 -8.04
C PRO A 19 4.53 12.07 -8.13
N SER A 20 5.32 11.32 -7.35
CA SER A 20 6.78 11.32 -7.49
C SER A 20 7.19 10.79 -8.88
N ALA A 21 8.43 11.10 -9.32
CA ALA A 21 8.93 10.66 -10.62
C ALA A 21 8.86 9.12 -10.81
N GLN A 22 9.13 8.36 -9.75
CA GLN A 22 9.04 6.90 -9.75
C GLN A 22 7.60 6.40 -9.91
N ILE A 23 6.65 6.98 -9.16
CA ILE A 23 5.22 6.64 -9.26
C ILE A 23 4.68 7.01 -10.64
N LEU A 24 5.10 8.15 -11.19
CA LEU A 24 4.72 8.58 -12.53
C LEU A 24 5.26 7.65 -13.62
N GLN A 25 6.52 7.22 -13.52
CA GLN A 25 7.09 6.25 -14.45
C GLN A 25 6.34 4.91 -14.38
N GLN A 26 6.02 4.43 -13.17
CA GLN A 26 5.24 3.21 -12.99
C GLN A 26 3.83 3.34 -13.58
N LEU A 27 3.17 4.49 -13.44
CA LEU A 27 1.87 4.77 -14.04
C LEU A 27 1.92 4.71 -15.57
N VAL A 28 2.98 5.27 -16.19
CA VAL A 28 3.18 5.21 -17.65
C VAL A 28 3.39 3.77 -18.12
N VAL A 29 4.19 2.97 -17.40
CA VAL A 29 4.40 1.54 -17.72
C VAL A 29 3.09 0.75 -17.60
N LEU A 30 2.35 0.90 -16.50
CA LEU A 30 1.07 0.21 -16.30
C LEU A 30 0.03 0.61 -17.36
N ALA A 31 -0.01 1.88 -17.77
CA ALA A 31 -0.90 2.34 -18.84
C ALA A 31 -0.53 1.75 -20.21
N ALA A 32 0.77 1.62 -20.50
CA ALA A 32 1.25 1.00 -21.74
C ALA A 32 0.91 -0.50 -21.82
N GLU A 33 1.04 -1.24 -20.71
CA GLU A 33 0.67 -2.66 -20.62
C GLU A 33 -0.87 -2.87 -20.64
N ALA A 34 -1.63 -1.95 -20.07
CA ALA A 34 -3.09 -2.01 -20.06
C ALA A 34 -3.72 -1.79 -21.45
N LEU A 35 -3.12 -0.93 -22.28
CA LEU A 35 -3.65 -0.57 -23.60
C LEU A 35 -3.93 -1.77 -24.51
N PRO A 36 -2.97 -2.67 -24.82
CA PRO A 36 -3.22 -3.82 -25.71
C PRO A 36 -4.22 -4.82 -25.12
N MET A 37 -4.33 -4.93 -23.79
CA MET A 37 -5.36 -5.75 -23.15
C MET A 37 -6.76 -5.17 -23.41
N LEU A 38 -6.92 -3.86 -23.24
CA LEU A 38 -8.19 -3.15 -23.47
C LEU A 38 -8.57 -3.15 -24.95
N GLU A 39 -7.64 -2.84 -25.85
CA GLU A 39 -7.88 -2.86 -27.30
C GLU A 39 -8.34 -4.23 -27.79
N LYS A 40 -7.64 -5.30 -27.38
CA LYS A 40 -8.02 -6.68 -27.76
C LYS A 40 -9.42 -7.05 -27.26
N GLN A 41 -9.77 -6.67 -26.04
CA GLN A 41 -11.10 -6.95 -25.47
C GLN A 41 -12.21 -6.08 -26.05
N LEU A 42 -11.91 -4.86 -26.47
CA LEU A 42 -12.87 -3.98 -27.15
C LEU A 42 -13.16 -4.46 -28.58
N MET A 43 -12.15 -4.98 -29.27
CA MET A 43 -12.27 -5.50 -30.64
C MET A 43 -12.87 -6.91 -30.71
N ASP A 44 -12.65 -7.75 -29.69
CA ASP A 44 -13.35 -9.04 -29.52
C ASP A 44 -13.95 -9.20 -28.10
N PRO A 45 -15.16 -8.64 -27.85
CA PRO A 45 -15.81 -8.70 -26.53
C PRO A 45 -16.31 -10.08 -26.11
N ARG A 46 -16.26 -11.08 -27.00
CA ARG A 46 -16.64 -12.48 -26.70
C ARG A 46 -15.44 -13.41 -26.66
N GLY A 47 -14.25 -12.90 -26.96
CA GLY A 47 -13.00 -13.64 -26.94
C GLY A 47 -12.61 -14.09 -25.53
N PRO A 48 -11.77 -15.12 -25.40
CA PRO A 48 -11.26 -15.58 -24.11
C PRO A 48 -10.27 -14.55 -23.54
N GLY A 49 -10.77 -13.66 -22.70
CA GLY A 49 -10.00 -12.67 -21.96
C GLY A 49 -10.75 -12.18 -20.74
N ASP A 50 -10.03 -11.56 -19.81
CA ASP A 50 -10.61 -11.00 -18.60
C ASP A 50 -10.15 -9.56 -18.41
N ILE A 51 -11.00 -8.62 -18.81
CA ILE A 51 -10.77 -7.17 -18.69
C ILE A 51 -10.47 -6.72 -17.26
N ARG A 52 -10.92 -7.47 -16.24
CA ARG A 52 -10.61 -7.19 -14.83
C ARG A 52 -9.12 -7.23 -14.51
N THR A 53 -8.32 -7.93 -15.34
CA THR A 53 -6.86 -8.00 -15.19
C THR A 53 -6.19 -6.61 -15.16
N VAL A 54 -6.73 -5.64 -15.91
CA VAL A 54 -6.25 -4.25 -15.92
C VAL A 54 -6.45 -3.54 -14.56
N PHE A 55 -7.41 -4.00 -13.77
CA PHE A 55 -7.71 -3.47 -12.44
C PHE A 55 -7.09 -4.31 -11.30
N ARG A 56 -6.43 -5.44 -11.61
CA ARG A 56 -5.72 -6.25 -10.61
C ARG A 56 -4.32 -5.67 -10.38
N PRO A 57 -3.95 -5.25 -9.16
CA PRO A 57 -2.61 -4.75 -8.90
C PRO A 57 -1.58 -5.90 -8.98
N PRO A 58 -0.48 -5.75 -9.72
CA PRO A 58 0.60 -6.74 -9.71
C PRO A 58 1.25 -6.76 -8.33
N LEU A 59 1.19 -7.88 -7.61
CA LEU A 59 1.71 -8.00 -6.25
C LEU A 59 3.20 -8.40 -6.20
N ASP A 60 3.80 -8.76 -7.33
CA ASP A 60 5.18 -9.26 -7.43
C ASP A 60 6.24 -8.14 -7.46
N ILE A 61 5.82 -6.88 -7.58
CA ILE A 61 6.72 -5.71 -7.54
C ILE A 61 7.04 -5.23 -6.12
N TYR A 62 6.29 -5.70 -5.11
CA TYR A 62 6.41 -5.25 -3.73
C TYR A 62 7.41 -6.11 -2.94
N ASP A 63 8.19 -5.45 -2.08
CA ASP A 63 9.19 -6.10 -1.25
C ASP A 63 8.57 -6.87 -0.09
N VAL A 64 7.45 -6.37 0.45
CA VAL A 64 6.66 -6.96 1.53
C VAL A 64 5.18 -6.81 1.22
N LEU A 65 4.39 -7.84 1.51
CA LEU A 65 2.92 -7.80 1.47
C LEU A 65 2.36 -7.95 2.88
N ILE A 66 1.57 -6.98 3.33
CA ILE A 66 0.83 -7.06 4.59
C ILE A 66 -0.61 -7.48 4.26
N ARG A 67 -1.00 -8.71 4.63
CA ARG A 67 -2.39 -9.18 4.45
C ARG A 67 -3.26 -8.72 5.60
N LEU A 68 -4.41 -8.13 5.28
CA LEU A 68 -5.39 -7.64 6.23
C LEU A 68 -6.55 -8.62 6.36
N SER A 69 -7.20 -8.62 7.52
CA SER A 69 -8.38 -9.44 7.78
C SER A 69 -9.61 -8.93 7.02
N PRO A 70 -10.23 -9.74 6.14
CA PRO A 70 -11.44 -9.34 5.40
C PRO A 70 -12.60 -8.85 6.29
N ARG A 71 -12.67 -9.35 7.53
CA ARG A 71 -13.65 -8.95 8.56
C ARG A 71 -13.58 -7.48 8.96
N HIS A 72 -12.46 -6.81 8.68
CA HIS A 72 -12.18 -5.44 9.09
C HIS A 72 -12.13 -4.45 7.92
N ILE A 73 -12.40 -4.89 6.68
CA ILE A 73 -12.37 -4.05 5.47
C ILE A 73 -13.80 -3.61 5.13
N PRO A 74 -14.19 -2.33 5.31
CA PRO A 74 -15.59 -1.92 5.12
C PRO A 74 -16.05 -2.04 3.66
N ARG A 75 -15.14 -1.83 2.70
CA ARG A 75 -15.41 -1.85 1.25
C ARG A 75 -15.07 -3.19 0.60
N HIS A 76 -14.93 -4.27 1.36
CA HIS A 76 -14.51 -5.61 0.88
C HIS A 76 -15.31 -6.13 -0.33
N ARG A 77 -16.62 -5.84 -0.40
CA ARG A 77 -17.49 -6.21 -1.54
C ARG A 77 -17.31 -5.38 -2.80
N GLN A 78 -16.46 -4.35 -2.78
CA GLN A 78 -16.15 -3.52 -3.95
C GLN A 78 -14.95 -4.04 -4.74
N ALA A 79 -14.27 -5.08 -4.23
CA ALA A 79 -13.11 -5.68 -4.86
C ALA A 79 -13.40 -6.14 -6.29
N VAL A 80 -12.41 -5.97 -7.17
CA VAL A 80 -12.46 -6.34 -8.60
C VAL A 80 -12.83 -7.82 -8.79
N ASP A 81 -12.31 -8.66 -7.91
CA ASP A 81 -12.68 -10.07 -7.80
C ASP A 81 -13.59 -10.25 -6.58
N SER A 82 -14.77 -10.82 -6.82
CA SER A 82 -15.78 -11.05 -5.78
C SER A 82 -15.24 -12.02 -4.71
N PRO A 83 -15.13 -11.60 -3.43
CA PRO A 83 -14.55 -12.45 -2.40
C PRO A 83 -15.47 -13.63 -2.06
N ALA A 84 -14.87 -14.81 -1.85
CA ALA A 84 -15.59 -16.06 -1.57
C ALA A 84 -16.41 -16.02 -0.28
N ALA A 85 -15.99 -15.23 0.70
CA ALA A 85 -16.75 -14.93 1.92
C ALA A 85 -16.65 -13.43 2.21
N SER A 86 -17.77 -12.76 2.46
CA SER A 86 -17.81 -11.33 2.77
C SER A 86 -18.56 -11.07 4.07
N PHE A 87 -18.04 -10.13 4.87
CA PHE A 87 -18.54 -9.85 6.22
C PHE A 87 -19.27 -8.50 6.25
N CYS A 88 -20.58 -8.52 6.48
CA CYS A 88 -21.36 -7.30 6.75
C CYS A 88 -21.49 -7.08 8.26
N ARG A 89 -20.56 -6.32 8.85
CA ARG A 89 -20.67 -5.86 10.23
C ARG A 89 -21.71 -4.72 10.28
N GLY A 90 -22.78 -4.89 11.06
CA GLY A 90 -23.86 -3.90 11.22
C GLY A 90 -25.28 -4.45 11.05
N LEU A 91 -25.44 -5.59 10.36
CA LEU A 91 -26.71 -6.32 10.34
C LEU A 91 -26.79 -7.26 11.55
N LEU A 92 -27.13 -6.70 12.71
CA LEU A 92 -27.49 -7.52 13.87
C LEU A 92 -28.79 -8.27 13.56
N SER A 93 -28.77 -9.59 13.64
CA SER A 93 -29.96 -10.44 13.41
C SER A 93 -31.07 -10.20 14.44
N GLN A 94 -30.72 -9.61 15.60
CA GLN A 94 -31.64 -9.21 16.66
C GLN A 94 -31.27 -7.79 17.13
N PRO A 95 -32.24 -6.89 17.38
CA PRO A 95 -31.96 -5.58 17.96
C PRO A 95 -31.49 -5.76 19.41
N GLY A 96 -30.20 -5.50 19.67
CA GLY A 96 -29.68 -5.38 21.03
C GLY A 96 -30.25 -4.15 21.75
N PRO A 97 -30.23 -4.10 23.10
CA PRO A 97 -30.73 -2.96 23.86
C PRO A 97 -30.03 -1.67 23.42
N SER A 98 -30.80 -0.77 22.80
CA SER A 98 -30.26 0.29 21.94
C SER A 98 -29.88 1.54 22.73
N SER A 99 -28.57 1.76 22.92
CA SER A 99 -27.99 3.07 23.28
C SER A 99 -26.66 3.35 22.57
N LEU A 100 -26.06 2.36 21.90
CA LEU A 100 -24.80 2.54 21.17
C LEU A 100 -25.08 3.10 19.78
N MET A 101 -24.67 4.35 19.53
CA MET A 101 -24.64 4.90 18.18
C MET A 101 -23.62 4.12 17.32
N PRO A 102 -23.91 3.84 16.03
CA PRO A 102 -22.93 3.23 15.14
C PRO A 102 -21.77 4.20 14.89
N VAL A 103 -20.53 3.70 14.98
CA VAL A 103 -19.35 4.49 14.62
C VAL A 103 -19.32 4.66 13.10
N LEU A 104 -19.67 5.86 12.62
CA LEU A 104 -19.67 6.20 11.21
C LEU A 104 -18.24 6.48 10.71
N GLY A 105 -17.94 6.10 9.47
CA GLY A 105 -16.66 6.41 8.82
C GLY A 105 -15.43 5.64 9.35
N TYR A 106 -15.61 4.64 10.23
CA TYR A 106 -14.51 3.82 10.73
C TYR A 106 -13.96 2.89 9.64
N ASP A 107 -12.75 3.19 9.17
CA ASP A 107 -12.04 2.46 8.11
C ASP A 107 -10.66 2.01 8.60
N PRO A 108 -10.56 0.84 9.29
CA PRO A 108 -9.32 0.39 9.91
C PRO A 108 -8.12 0.31 8.95
N PRO A 109 -8.25 -0.23 7.72
CA PRO A 109 -7.16 -0.21 6.74
C PRO A 109 -6.59 1.17 6.45
N GLN A 110 -7.43 2.21 6.33
CA GLN A 110 -6.96 3.58 6.04
C GLN A 110 -6.29 4.24 7.25
N LEU A 111 -6.83 4.02 8.45
CA LEU A 111 -6.22 4.50 9.69
C LEU A 111 -4.83 3.86 9.90
N TYR A 112 -4.74 2.55 9.74
CA TYR A 112 -3.49 1.80 9.83
C TYR A 112 -2.49 2.20 8.74
N LEU A 113 -2.92 2.38 7.49
CA LEU A 113 -2.08 2.88 6.39
C LEU A 113 -1.50 4.28 6.69
N THR A 114 -2.28 5.14 7.35
CA THR A 114 -1.82 6.47 7.76
C THR A 114 -0.73 6.36 8.83
N GLN A 115 -0.95 5.54 9.87
CA GLN A 115 0.04 5.28 10.91
C GLN A 115 1.34 4.67 10.36
N LEU A 116 1.26 3.73 9.42
CA LEU A 116 2.44 3.18 8.73
C LEU A 116 3.23 4.26 7.96
N ARG A 117 2.53 5.16 7.27
CA ARG A 117 3.16 6.27 6.53
C ARG A 117 3.80 7.30 7.45
N GLU A 118 3.18 7.60 8.60
CA GLU A 118 3.76 8.51 9.61
C GLU A 118 4.96 7.89 10.35
N ALA A 119 4.93 6.59 10.64
CA ALA A 119 5.99 5.90 11.37
C ALA A 119 7.20 5.51 10.48
N PHE A 120 6.93 5.02 9.27
CA PHE A 120 7.92 4.37 8.40
C PHE A 120 8.00 4.97 6.99
N GLY A 121 7.32 6.08 6.73
CA GLY A 121 7.35 6.77 5.44
C GLY A 121 8.74 7.21 4.97
N ASP A 122 9.73 7.30 5.86
CA ASP A 122 11.13 7.55 5.51
C ASP A 122 11.88 6.31 5.00
N LEU A 123 11.43 5.11 5.37
CA LEU A 123 12.06 3.83 5.00
C LEU A 123 11.38 3.16 3.81
N ALA A 124 10.06 3.30 3.70
CA ALA A 124 9.24 2.59 2.71
C ALA A 124 8.15 3.47 2.08
N LEU A 125 7.57 2.96 1.00
CA LEU A 125 6.34 3.44 0.37
C LEU A 125 5.25 2.39 0.59
N PHE A 126 4.05 2.85 0.96
CA PHE A 126 2.91 1.98 1.29
C PHE A 126 1.75 2.21 0.33
N PHE A 127 1.28 1.15 -0.32
CA PHE A 127 0.23 1.16 -1.33
C PHE A 127 -0.91 0.24 -0.90
N TYR A 128 -2.15 0.72 -1.03
CA TYR A 128 -3.34 -0.03 -0.64
C TYR A 128 -4.45 0.27 -1.64
N ASP A 129 -5.18 -0.76 -2.07
CA ASP A 129 -6.39 -0.58 -2.86
C ASP A 129 -7.57 -0.23 -1.93
N GLN A 130 -8.01 1.02 -2.00
CA GLN A 130 -9.16 1.51 -1.25
C GLN A 130 -10.48 0.83 -1.65
N HIS A 131 -10.57 0.18 -2.82
CA HIS A 131 -11.78 -0.42 -3.37
C HIS A 131 -11.97 -1.88 -2.95
N GLY A 132 -11.57 -2.23 -1.72
CA GLY A 132 -11.82 -3.55 -1.13
C GLY A 132 -10.64 -4.51 -1.16
N GLY A 133 -9.46 -4.05 -1.61
CA GLY A 133 -8.23 -4.82 -1.52
C GLY A 133 -7.93 -5.32 -0.10
N GLU A 134 -7.37 -6.52 -0.02
CA GLU A 134 -7.01 -7.20 1.23
C GLU A 134 -5.52 -7.04 1.60
N VAL A 135 -4.72 -6.41 0.75
CA VAL A 135 -3.25 -6.38 0.88
C VAL A 135 -2.73 -4.95 0.81
N ILE A 136 -1.86 -4.58 1.76
CA ILE A 136 -1.01 -3.40 1.65
C ILE A 136 0.34 -3.85 1.07
N GLY A 137 0.68 -3.33 -0.10
CA GLY A 137 1.99 -3.53 -0.73
C GLY A 137 3.00 -2.52 -0.20
N VAL A 138 4.17 -2.99 0.21
CA VAL A 138 5.27 -2.17 0.72
C VAL A 138 6.45 -2.25 -0.24
N LEU A 139 7.03 -1.09 -0.56
CA LEU A 139 8.24 -0.99 -1.38
C LEU A 139 9.32 -0.25 -0.58
N TRP A 140 10.50 -0.84 -0.44
CA TRP A 140 11.62 -0.22 0.25
C TRP A 140 12.21 0.94 -0.56
N LYS A 141 12.57 2.04 0.11
CA LYS A 141 13.31 3.14 -0.53
C LYS A 141 14.79 2.77 -0.60
N PRO A 142 15.42 2.62 -1.79
CA PRO A 142 16.82 2.18 -1.89
C PRO A 142 17.80 3.10 -1.15
N THR A 143 17.50 4.40 -1.07
CA THR A 143 18.28 5.40 -0.32
C THR A 143 18.30 5.18 1.19
N SER A 144 17.30 4.47 1.73
CA SER A 144 17.15 4.26 3.17
C SER A 144 18.01 3.10 3.67
N PHE A 145 18.37 2.16 2.80
CA PHE A 145 19.25 1.01 3.05
C PHE A 145 20.74 1.32 2.90
N GLN A 146 21.09 2.48 2.37
CA GLN A 146 22.48 2.95 2.36
C GLN A 146 22.95 3.18 3.82
N PRO A 147 24.17 2.73 4.19
CA PRO A 147 24.73 3.00 5.52
C PRO A 147 24.83 4.51 5.76
N GLN A 148 24.30 4.98 6.89
CA GLN A 148 24.35 6.40 7.26
C GLN A 148 25.10 6.61 8.58
N PRO A 149 25.80 7.74 8.76
CA PRO A 149 26.39 8.08 10.05
C PRO A 149 25.30 8.25 11.12
N PHE A 150 25.61 7.91 12.37
CA PHE A 150 24.67 8.04 13.49
C PHE A 150 24.12 9.47 13.62
N LYS A 151 22.79 9.60 13.59
CA LYS A 151 22.05 10.84 13.85
C LYS A 151 20.86 10.52 14.73
N ALA A 152 20.75 11.20 15.88
CA ALA A 152 19.70 10.94 16.86
C ALA A 152 18.26 11.02 16.28
N SER A 153 18.04 11.92 15.31
CA SER A 153 16.76 12.09 14.61
C SER A 153 16.40 10.98 13.61
N SER A 154 17.36 10.13 13.21
CA SER A 154 17.20 9.07 12.19
C SER A 154 17.32 7.66 12.81
N THR A 155 16.98 7.52 14.10
CA THR A 155 17.14 6.27 14.86
C THR A 155 15.97 5.29 14.70
N LYS A 156 14.77 5.76 14.34
CA LYS A 156 13.58 4.91 14.16
C LYS A 156 13.81 3.83 13.10
N GLY A 157 13.48 2.58 13.43
CA GLY A 157 13.62 1.42 12.52
C GLY A 157 15.06 1.10 12.10
N ARG A 158 16.09 1.66 12.74
CA ARG A 158 17.50 1.42 12.40
C ARG A 158 18.27 0.82 13.57
N MET A 159 19.22 -0.04 13.25
CA MET A 159 20.23 -0.57 14.17
C MET A 159 21.62 0.00 13.86
N VAL A 160 22.45 0.10 14.89
CA VAL A 160 23.88 0.41 14.76
C VAL A 160 24.61 -0.88 14.38
N MET A 161 25.44 -0.83 13.34
CA MET A 161 26.42 -1.87 13.02
C MET A 161 27.83 -1.27 12.96
N SER A 162 28.85 -2.05 13.34
CA SER A 162 30.25 -1.69 13.08
C SER A 162 30.70 -2.29 11.75
N ARG A 163 31.04 -1.45 10.77
CA ARG A 163 31.57 -1.89 9.46
C ARG A 163 32.96 -1.26 9.28
N GLY A 164 34.00 -2.08 9.30
CA GLY A 164 35.39 -1.60 9.15
C GLY A 164 35.92 -0.73 10.30
N GLY A 165 35.26 -0.75 11.47
CA GLY A 165 35.61 0.07 12.63
C GLY A 165 34.79 1.36 12.77
N GLU A 166 34.01 1.75 11.75
CA GLU A 166 33.06 2.86 11.84
C GLU A 166 31.66 2.38 12.22
N LEU A 167 30.97 3.17 13.05
CA LEU A 167 29.60 2.92 13.48
C LEU A 167 28.61 3.53 12.47
N VAL A 168 27.89 2.66 11.77
CA VAL A 168 26.90 3.03 10.75
C VAL A 168 25.49 2.56 11.14
N MET A 169 24.49 3.34 10.72
CA MET A 169 23.06 3.01 10.91
C MET A 169 22.49 2.36 9.65
N VAL A 170 21.90 1.18 9.82
CA VAL A 170 21.23 0.40 8.76
C VAL A 170 19.81 0.06 9.23
N PRO A 171 18.78 0.03 8.36
CA PRO A 171 17.44 -0.42 8.75
C PRO A 171 17.44 -1.84 9.33
N ASN A 172 16.78 -2.05 10.46
CA ASN A 172 16.55 -3.40 11.00
C ASN A 172 15.25 -3.94 10.43
N VAL A 173 15.33 -4.68 9.31
CA VAL A 173 14.15 -5.15 8.58
C VAL A 173 13.28 -6.07 9.44
N GLU A 174 13.87 -7.01 10.19
CA GLU A 174 13.14 -7.96 11.02
C GLU A 174 12.27 -7.23 12.06
N ALA A 175 12.86 -6.28 12.79
CA ALA A 175 12.13 -5.45 13.75
C ALA A 175 11.04 -4.59 13.08
N ILE A 176 11.26 -4.05 11.87
CA ILE A 176 10.24 -3.29 11.14
C ILE A 176 9.05 -4.19 10.72
N LEU A 177 9.32 -5.45 10.33
CA LEU A 177 8.26 -6.40 9.99
C LEU A 177 7.44 -6.81 11.23
N GLU A 178 8.09 -6.97 12.38
CA GLU A 178 7.42 -7.14 13.67
C GLU A 178 6.59 -5.90 14.06
N ASP A 179 7.15 -4.70 13.93
CA ASP A 179 6.44 -3.44 14.18
C ASP A 179 5.18 -3.30 13.30
N PHE A 180 5.22 -3.75 12.03
CA PHE A 180 4.03 -3.81 11.17
C PHE A 180 2.97 -4.76 11.75
N ALA A 181 3.36 -5.94 12.23
CA ALA A 181 2.41 -6.88 12.85
C ALA A 181 1.83 -6.33 14.16
N VAL A 182 2.65 -5.67 14.99
CA VAL A 182 2.24 -5.08 16.28
C VAL A 182 1.33 -3.87 16.11
N LEU A 183 1.68 -2.92 15.24
CA LEU A 183 0.81 -1.76 14.94
C LEU A 183 -0.52 -2.19 14.32
N GLY A 184 -0.51 -3.30 13.59
CA GLY A 184 -1.67 -3.89 12.93
C GLY A 184 -2.44 -4.91 13.76
N GLU A 185 -2.22 -5.04 15.07
CA GLU A 185 -2.79 -6.13 15.88
C GLU A 185 -4.32 -6.26 15.70
N GLY A 186 -4.78 -7.48 15.41
CA GLY A 186 -6.19 -7.80 15.13
C GLY A 186 -6.69 -7.38 13.74
N LEU A 187 -6.03 -6.45 13.05
CA LEU A 187 -6.29 -6.12 11.65
C LEU A 187 -5.46 -6.99 10.70
N VAL A 188 -4.15 -7.08 10.91
CA VAL A 188 -3.19 -7.83 10.08
C VAL A 188 -3.31 -9.32 10.35
N GLN A 189 -3.22 -10.14 9.28
CA GLN A 189 -3.17 -11.60 9.34
C GLN A 189 -1.75 -12.13 9.18
N THR A 190 -1.04 -11.68 8.14
CA THR A 190 0.33 -12.08 7.84
C THR A 190 1.11 -10.89 7.27
N VAL A 191 2.42 -10.92 7.50
CA VAL A 191 3.39 -10.02 6.88
C VAL A 191 4.36 -10.90 6.10
N GLU A 192 4.33 -10.82 4.77
CA GLU A 192 5.08 -11.67 3.85
C GLU A 192 6.20 -10.88 3.18
N ALA A 193 7.44 -11.09 3.61
CA ALA A 193 8.63 -10.59 2.94
C ALA A 193 8.89 -11.41 1.66
N ARG A 194 8.98 -10.77 0.48
CA ARG A 194 9.07 -11.46 -0.83
C ARG A 194 10.39 -11.32 -1.59
N SER A 195 11.26 -10.37 -1.24
CA SER A 195 12.22 -9.81 -2.22
C SER A 195 13.71 -9.96 -1.89
N GLU A 196 14.10 -10.01 -0.61
CA GLU A 196 15.50 -10.09 -0.12
C GLU A 196 16.47 -8.97 -0.58
N ARG A 197 16.06 -8.05 -1.46
CA ARG A 197 16.88 -6.94 -2.04
C ARG A 197 17.46 -5.92 -1.03
N TRP A 198 17.23 -6.15 0.26
CA TRP A 198 17.72 -5.38 1.39
C TRP A 198 18.97 -5.97 2.08
N THR A 199 19.48 -7.14 1.65
CA THR A 199 20.76 -7.68 2.16
C THR A 199 21.95 -6.86 1.67
N VAL A 200 22.78 -6.36 2.59
CA VAL A 200 23.90 -5.38 2.40
C VAL A 200 25.27 -5.94 2.80
#